data_AF-A0A1I7Y157-F1
#
_entry.id   AF-A0A1I7Y157-F1
#
_cell.length_a   1.000
_cell.length_b   1.000
_cell.length_c   1.000
_cell.angle_alpha   90.00
_cell.angle_beta   90.00
_cell.angle_gamma   90.00
#
_symmetry.space_group_name_H-M   'P 1'
#
loop_
_entity.id
_entity.type
_entity.pdbx_description
1 polymer ?
#
loop_
_entity_poly.entity_id
_entity_poly.type
_entity_poly.pdbx_seq_one_letter_code
_entity_poly.pdbx_strand_id
1 'polypeptide(L)'
;MGSSDEEEVCLVSEAEKIAAERKKRLMAMKSKVHGLEMREEDYVEEMEQDEPKANANRLPSFRSYEPEVFIEAGKNENRNLNLVDEHLTEQLADTNDTSVIQEISVNTLAPRKLDWDLKRDVKEKLEKLERQTQRAINQLIRQRLATGENDLATAVNSAMKAGLQEED
;
A
#
# COMPACT_ATOMS: atom_id res chain seq x y z
N MET A 1 9.38 46.54 95.46
CA MET A 1 9.93 46.96 94.17
C MET A 1 10.50 45.71 93.52
N GLY A 2 9.79 44.96 92.68
CA GLY A 2 9.14 45.40 91.46
C GLY A 2 10.12 45.22 90.30
N SER A 3 10.59 43.99 90.08
CA SER A 3 11.43 43.61 88.95
C SER A 3 10.49 43.10 87.86
N SER A 4 10.19 43.95 86.88
CA SER A 4 9.39 43.63 85.70
C SER A 4 10.34 43.44 84.53
N ASP A 5 10.80 42.20 84.34
CA ASP A 5 11.34 41.75 83.06
C ASP A 5 10.37 40.67 82.54
N GLU A 6 9.47 41.10 81.67
CA GLU A 6 8.50 40.26 80.96
C GLU A 6 9.25 39.47 79.87
N GLU A 7 9.62 38.22 80.16
CA GLU A 7 10.04 37.26 79.14
C GLU A 7 8.79 36.63 78.48
N GLU A 8 8.28 37.23 77.41
CA GLU A 8 7.25 36.60 76.57
C GLU A 8 7.81 35.34 75.90
N VAL A 9 7.38 34.17 76.38
CA VAL A 9 7.76 32.86 75.86
C VAL A 9 7.09 32.64 74.49
N CYS A 10 7.87 32.79 73.42
CA CYS A 10 7.47 32.64 72.02
C CYS A 10 7.09 31.18 71.67
N LEU A 11 5.80 30.83 71.82
CA LEU A 11 5.20 29.58 71.31
C LEU A 11 4.84 29.70 69.82
N VAL A 12 5.83 29.95 68.97
CA VAL A 12 5.70 29.92 67.50
C VAL A 12 6.48 28.72 66.99
N SER A 13 5.85 27.88 66.16
CA SER A 13 6.46 26.62 65.69
C SER A 13 7.72 26.88 64.85
N GLU A 14 8.69 25.95 64.86
CA GLU A 14 9.92 26.06 64.07
C GLU A 14 9.62 26.32 62.58
N ALA A 15 8.58 25.65 62.05
CA ALA A 15 8.13 25.81 60.67
C ALA A 15 7.62 27.22 60.36
N GLU A 16 6.89 27.82 61.31
CA GLU A 16 6.34 29.16 61.17
C GLU A 16 7.43 30.23 61.25
N LYS A 17 8.45 30.03 62.09
CA LYS A 17 9.65 30.87 62.13
C LYS A 17 10.41 30.85 60.79
N ILE A 18 10.64 29.65 60.24
CA ILE A 18 11.30 29.48 58.93
C ILE A 18 10.47 30.12 57.81
N ALA A 19 9.15 29.97 57.85
CA ALA A 19 8.25 30.59 56.87
C ALA A 19 8.28 32.12 56.94
N ALA A 20 8.26 32.69 58.15
CA ALA A 20 8.36 34.12 58.38
C ALA A 20 9.71 34.69 57.91
N GLU A 21 10.82 34.00 58.18
CA GLU A 21 12.14 34.38 57.68
C GLU A 21 12.22 34.35 56.15
N ARG A 22 11.67 33.31 55.52
CA ARG A 22 11.60 33.22 54.05
C ARG A 22 10.74 34.35 53.48
N LYS A 23 9.57 34.63 54.08
CA LYS A 23 8.68 35.73 53.68
C LYS A 23 9.42 37.06 53.74
N LYS A 24 10.08 37.37 54.87
CA LYS A 24 10.87 38.59 55.06
C LYS A 24 12.03 38.70 54.05
N ARG A 25 12.76 37.61 53.81
CA ARG A 25 13.84 37.57 52.82
C ARG A 25 13.33 37.85 51.40
N LEU A 26 12.21 37.24 51.03
CA LEU A 26 11.59 37.44 49.72
C LEU A 26 11.07 38.87 49.57
N MET A 27 10.46 39.45 50.60
CA MET A 27 10.05 40.86 50.58
C MET A 27 11.24 41.79 50.41
N ALA A 28 12.34 41.57 51.13
CA ALA A 28 13.55 42.39 50.97
C ALA A 28 14.20 42.26 49.59
N MET A 29 14.12 41.08 48.96
CA MET A 29 14.52 40.92 47.56
C MET A 29 13.58 41.69 46.62
N LYS A 30 12.27 41.61 46.85
CA LYS A 30 11.28 42.27 46.01
C LYS A 30 11.34 43.81 46.13
N SER A 31 11.54 44.34 47.33
CA SER A 31 11.75 45.77 47.55
C SER A 31 13.02 46.28 46.85
N LYS A 32 14.12 45.52 46.89
CA LYS A 32 15.35 45.84 46.12
C LYS A 32 15.12 45.85 44.61
N VAL A 33 14.30 44.93 44.09
CA VAL A 33 13.99 44.84 42.66
C VAL A 33 13.08 45.98 42.19
N HIS A 34 12.12 46.40 43.02
CA HIS A 34 11.17 47.47 42.66
C HIS A 34 11.58 48.87 43.15
N GLY A 35 12.61 48.99 43.99
CA GLY A 35 13.12 50.28 44.48
C GLY A 35 12.20 51.00 45.48
N LEU A 36 11.13 50.36 45.96
CA LEU A 36 10.24 50.85 47.01
C LEU A 36 10.19 49.85 48.18
N GLU A 37 10.16 50.36 49.41
CA GLU A 37 9.96 49.54 50.60
C GLU A 37 8.51 49.07 50.68
N MET A 38 8.30 47.76 50.52
CA MET A 38 6.98 47.14 50.55
C MET A 38 6.68 46.69 51.99
N ARG A 39 5.53 47.08 52.55
CA ARG A 39 5.06 46.61 53.86
C ARG A 39 4.10 45.43 53.69
N GLU A 40 3.95 44.59 54.73
CA GLU A 40 3.04 43.45 54.70
C GLU A 40 1.57 43.84 54.42
N GLU A 41 1.18 45.06 54.77
CA GLU A 41 -0.17 45.63 54.58
C GLU A 41 -0.48 45.99 53.11
N ASP A 42 0.54 46.12 52.25
CA ASP A 42 0.37 46.43 50.82
C ASP A 42 -0.02 45.19 49.98
N TYR A 43 0.02 44.00 50.60
CA TYR A 43 -0.41 42.76 49.97
C TYR A 43 -1.91 42.56 50.23
N VAL A 44 -2.75 43.00 49.28
CA VAL A 44 -4.16 42.60 49.24
C VAL A 44 -4.22 41.15 48.76
N GLU A 45 -4.76 40.25 49.59
CA GLU A 45 -5.13 38.90 49.14
C GLU A 45 -6.26 39.04 48.10
N GLU A 46 -5.91 38.94 46.82
CA GLU A 46 -6.86 38.88 45.71
C GLU A 46 -7.68 37.58 45.80
N MET A 47 -8.78 37.63 46.57
CA MET A 47 -9.85 36.64 46.53
C MET A 47 -10.62 36.78 45.21
N GLU A 48 -10.77 35.66 44.50
CA GLU A 48 -11.40 35.49 43.20
C GLU A 48 -12.68 36.31 43.00
N GLN A 49 -12.65 37.23 42.01
CA GLN A 49 -13.86 37.70 41.34
C GLN A 49 -13.67 37.53 39.82
N ASP A 50 -14.35 36.51 39.29
CA ASP A 50 -14.49 36.23 37.87
C ASP A 50 -15.43 37.26 37.22
N GLU A 51 -14.86 38.25 36.53
CA GLU A 51 -15.55 39.04 35.51
C GLU A 51 -14.97 38.67 34.13
N PRO A 52 -15.80 38.30 33.13
CA PRO A 52 -15.31 37.88 31.82
C PRO A 52 -14.73 39.07 31.05
N LYS A 53 -13.40 39.11 30.93
CA LYS A 53 -12.68 40.06 30.06
C LYS A 53 -13.17 39.90 28.62
N ALA A 54 -13.60 41.00 28.00
CA ALA A 54 -14.32 41.10 26.72
C ALA A 54 -13.58 40.61 25.45
N ASN A 55 -12.56 39.74 25.55
CA ASN A 55 -11.69 39.37 24.44
C ASN A 55 -11.34 37.87 24.44
N ALA A 56 -12.31 36.97 24.67
CA ALA A 56 -12.06 35.52 24.65
C ALA A 56 -11.58 34.96 23.29
N ASN A 57 -11.70 35.73 22.20
CA ASN A 57 -11.31 35.31 20.85
C ASN A 57 -10.05 36.02 20.31
N ARG A 58 -9.31 36.79 21.12
CA ARG A 58 -8.00 37.32 20.71
C ARG A 58 -6.90 36.44 21.29
N LEU A 59 -6.26 35.66 20.42
CA LEU A 59 -5.01 34.97 20.75
C LEU A 59 -3.96 36.01 21.21
N PRO A 60 -3.17 35.72 22.26
CA PRO A 60 -2.11 36.62 22.72
C PRO A 60 -1.11 36.92 21.61
N SER A 61 -0.96 38.18 21.21
CA SER A 61 0.08 38.60 20.26
C SER A 61 1.40 38.87 20.99
N PHE A 62 2.47 38.18 20.61
CA PHE A 62 3.80 38.47 21.12
C PHE A 62 4.42 39.66 20.37
N ARG A 63 5.07 40.58 21.09
CA ARG A 63 5.71 41.79 20.51
C ARG A 63 6.83 41.50 19.51
N SER A 64 7.31 40.26 19.48
CA SER A 64 8.39 39.77 18.63
C SER A 64 7.92 38.76 17.57
N TYR A 65 6.61 38.55 17.42
CA TYR A 65 6.06 37.63 16.44
C TYR A 65 5.22 38.40 15.41
N GLU A 66 5.79 38.62 14.24
CA GLU A 66 5.00 38.81 13.03
C GLU A 66 4.73 37.40 12.47
N PRO A 67 3.48 36.91 12.41
CA PRO A 67 3.21 35.70 11.66
C PRO A 67 3.63 35.98 10.23
N GLU A 68 4.70 35.31 9.82
CA GLU A 68 5.25 35.46 8.47
C GLU A 68 4.12 35.31 7.45
N VAL A 69 4.11 36.28 6.55
CA VAL A 69 3.40 36.44 5.28
C VAL A 69 3.43 35.21 4.33
N PHE A 70 3.76 34.01 4.82
CA PHE A 70 3.93 32.75 4.09
C PHE A 70 2.81 31.72 4.33
N ILE A 71 1.60 32.19 4.58
CA ILE A 71 0.43 31.48 4.04
C ILE A 71 -0.14 32.39 2.96
N GLU A 72 0.67 32.70 1.93
CA GLU A 72 0.10 32.90 0.60
C GLU A 72 -0.87 31.74 0.44
N ALA A 73 -2.17 31.99 0.35
CA ALA A 73 -3.21 30.97 0.25
C ALA A 73 -2.69 29.90 -0.71
N GLY A 74 -2.18 28.80 -0.13
CA GLY A 74 -1.13 28.01 -0.76
C GLY A 74 -1.61 27.72 -2.14
N LYS A 75 -0.93 28.27 -3.16
CA LYS A 75 -1.37 28.22 -4.56
C LYS A 75 -1.90 26.82 -4.74
N ASN A 76 -3.23 26.70 -4.83
CA ASN A 76 -3.86 25.39 -4.89
C ASN A 76 -3.42 24.89 -6.26
N GLU A 77 -2.25 24.27 -6.31
CA GLU A 77 -1.83 23.45 -7.40
C GLU A 77 -3.00 22.50 -7.51
N ASN A 78 -3.75 22.61 -8.60
CA ASN A 78 -4.86 21.73 -8.91
C ASN A 78 -4.24 20.34 -9.09
N ARG A 79 -3.97 19.68 -7.96
CA ARG A 79 -3.46 18.33 -7.89
C ARG A 79 -4.67 17.48 -8.21
N ASN A 80 -4.58 16.75 -9.32
CA ASN A 80 -5.62 15.81 -9.69
C ASN A 80 -5.67 14.73 -8.61
N LEU A 81 -6.63 14.85 -7.69
CA LEU A 81 -6.88 13.86 -6.65
C LEU A 81 -7.47 12.56 -7.25
N ASN A 82 -7.91 12.63 -8.52
CA ASN A 82 -8.51 11.54 -9.28
C ASN A 82 -7.48 10.65 -9.98
N LEU A 83 -6.18 10.79 -9.69
CA LEU A 83 -5.12 9.96 -10.28
C LEU A 83 -5.40 8.46 -10.07
N VAL A 84 -5.96 8.11 -8.90
CA VAL A 84 -6.35 6.73 -8.59
C VAL A 84 -7.49 6.27 -9.48
N ASP A 85 -8.48 7.13 -9.71
CA ASP A 85 -9.62 6.82 -10.57
C ASP A 85 -9.18 6.65 -12.02
N GLU A 86 -8.27 7.50 -12.50
CA GLU A 86 -7.68 7.38 -13.85
C GLU A 86 -6.97 6.02 -14.02
N HIS A 87 -6.12 5.62 -13.06
CA HIS A 87 -5.47 4.31 -13.10
C HIS A 87 -6.45 3.14 -13.00
N LEU A 88 -7.50 3.25 -12.18
CA LEU A 88 -8.54 2.22 -12.10
C LEU A 88 -9.31 2.10 -13.41
N THR A 89 -9.60 3.23 -14.08
CA THR A 89 -10.28 3.20 -15.38
C THR A 89 -9.42 2.62 -16.49
N GLU A 90 -8.11 2.88 -16.48
CA GLU A 90 -7.14 2.29 -17.40
C GLU A 90 -7.08 0.76 -17.22
N GLN A 91 -6.94 0.30 -15.98
CA GLN A 91 -6.96 -1.14 -15.66
C GLN A 91 -8.28 -1.81 -16.03
N LEU A 92 -9.42 -1.15 -15.79
CA LEU A 92 -10.72 -1.68 -16.19
C LEU A 92 -10.86 -1.74 -17.71
N ALA A 93 -10.35 -0.75 -18.44
CA ALA A 93 -10.33 -0.77 -19.91
C ALA A 93 -9.51 -1.95 -20.46
N ASP A 94 -8.32 -2.18 -19.91
CA ASP A 94 -7.48 -3.33 -20.27
C ASP A 94 -8.18 -4.68 -20.01
N THR A 95 -9.00 -4.76 -18.97
CA THR A 95 -9.79 -5.99 -18.68
C THR A 95 -11.01 -6.17 -19.59
N ASN A 96 -11.53 -5.08 -20.18
CA ASN A 96 -12.66 -5.13 -21.11
C ASN A 96 -12.25 -5.61 -22.51
N ASP A 97 -10.95 -5.59 -22.82
CA ASP A 97 -10.36 -6.17 -24.02
C ASP A 97 -10.37 -7.72 -23.97
N THR A 98 -11.58 -8.26 -23.90
CA THR A 98 -11.88 -9.69 -23.98
C THR A 98 -11.66 -10.27 -25.39
N SER A 99 -11.31 -9.43 -26.37
CA SER A 99 -11.10 -9.85 -27.76
C SER A 99 -9.82 -10.67 -27.97
N VAL A 100 -8.82 -10.54 -27.10
CA VAL A 100 -7.60 -11.39 -27.12
C VAL A 100 -7.86 -12.75 -26.46
N ILE A 101 -8.95 -12.88 -25.69
CA ILE A 101 -9.44 -14.15 -25.16
C ILE A 101 -10.25 -14.86 -26.25
N GLN A 102 -9.69 -14.95 -27.46
CA GLN A 102 -10.12 -15.92 -28.44
C GLN A 102 -9.64 -17.29 -27.95
N GLU A 103 -10.48 -17.89 -27.09
CA GLU A 103 -10.58 -19.34 -26.90
C GLU A 103 -9.27 -20.06 -26.51
N ILE A 104 -8.71 -19.75 -25.34
CA ILE A 104 -7.78 -20.68 -24.71
C ILE A 104 -8.59 -21.87 -24.19
N SER A 105 -8.77 -22.86 -25.07
CA SER A 105 -9.38 -24.14 -24.74
C SER A 105 -8.70 -24.76 -23.50
N VAL A 106 -9.49 -25.28 -22.56
CA VAL A 106 -9.02 -25.95 -21.33
C VAL A 106 -8.01 -27.08 -21.63
N ASN A 107 -8.08 -27.66 -22.84
CA ASN A 107 -7.13 -28.66 -23.34
C ASN A 107 -5.70 -28.13 -23.59
N THR A 108 -5.54 -26.83 -23.83
CA THR A 108 -4.23 -26.19 -24.03
C THR A 108 -3.58 -25.84 -22.69
N LEU A 109 -4.41 -25.50 -21.68
CA LEU A 109 -3.97 -25.11 -20.34
C LEU A 109 -3.68 -26.31 -19.43
N ALA A 110 -4.30 -27.46 -19.70
CA ALA A 110 -4.03 -28.69 -18.95
C ALA A 110 -2.58 -29.18 -19.16
N PRO A 111 -1.93 -29.75 -18.12
CA PRO A 111 -0.63 -30.39 -18.27
C PRO A 111 -0.71 -31.50 -19.31
N ARG A 112 0.11 -31.37 -20.37
CA ARG A 112 0.11 -32.31 -21.48
C ARG A 112 0.68 -33.66 -21.04
N LYS A 113 0.26 -34.74 -21.72
CA LYS A 113 0.83 -36.08 -21.53
C LYS A 113 2.35 -36.03 -21.76
N LEU A 114 3.15 -36.80 -21.03
CA LEU A 114 4.62 -36.79 -21.18
C LEU A 114 5.06 -37.14 -22.62
N ASP A 115 4.31 -37.97 -23.33
CA ASP A 115 4.59 -38.37 -24.72
C ASP A 115 4.21 -37.32 -25.78
N TRP A 116 3.62 -36.20 -25.36
CA TRP A 116 3.19 -35.11 -26.25
C TRP A 116 4.34 -34.63 -27.14
N ASP A 117 5.50 -34.44 -26.53
CA ASP A 117 6.66 -33.87 -27.19
C ASP A 117 7.27 -34.86 -28.17
N LEU A 118 7.39 -36.12 -27.72
CA LEU A 118 7.85 -37.22 -28.56
C LEU A 118 6.97 -37.40 -29.80
N LYS A 119 5.64 -37.35 -29.65
CA LYS A 119 4.71 -37.48 -30.78
C LYS A 119 4.86 -36.32 -31.76
N ARG A 120 5.03 -35.09 -31.27
CA ARG A 120 5.23 -33.91 -32.13
C ARG A 120 6.52 -34.03 -32.94
N ASP A 121 7.62 -34.37 -32.28
CA ASP A 121 8.95 -34.42 -32.89
C ASP A 121 9.11 -35.60 -33.85
N VAL A 122 8.40 -36.71 -33.60
CA VAL A 122 8.40 -37.89 -34.47
C VAL A 122 7.43 -37.73 -35.65
N LYS A 123 6.38 -36.89 -35.54
CA LYS A 123 5.36 -36.73 -36.58
C LYS A 123 5.93 -36.34 -37.94
N GLU A 124 6.82 -35.35 -37.99
CA GLU A 124 7.41 -34.89 -39.26
C GLU A 124 8.28 -35.99 -39.91
N LYS A 125 8.98 -36.78 -39.08
CA LYS A 125 9.81 -37.90 -39.56
C LYS A 125 8.94 -39.03 -40.11
N LEU A 126 7.83 -39.35 -39.44
CA LEU A 126 6.86 -40.34 -39.92
C LEU A 126 6.19 -39.89 -41.21
N GLU A 127 5.80 -38.62 -41.34
CA GLU A 127 5.21 -38.10 -42.58
C GLU A 127 6.19 -38.21 -43.77
N LYS A 128 7.47 -37.86 -43.55
CA LYS A 128 8.52 -38.02 -44.57
C LYS A 128 8.71 -39.49 -44.94
N LEU A 129 8.75 -40.38 -43.96
CA LEU A 129 8.91 -41.81 -44.17
C LEU A 129 7.70 -42.37 -44.93
N GLU A 130 6.48 -42.07 -44.49
CA GLU A 130 5.24 -42.50 -45.12
C GLU A 130 5.17 -42.07 -46.59
N ARG A 131 5.56 -40.84 -46.92
CA ARG A 131 5.68 -40.38 -48.32
C ARG A 131 6.65 -41.23 -49.14
N GLN A 132 7.78 -41.63 -48.55
CA GLN A 132 8.75 -42.50 -49.23
C GLN A 132 8.21 -43.93 -49.37
N THR A 133 7.56 -44.46 -48.33
CA THR A 133 6.94 -45.79 -48.35
C THR A 133 5.84 -45.87 -49.40
N GLN A 134 4.96 -44.85 -49.47
CA GLN A 134 3.94 -44.76 -50.50
C GLN A 134 4.56 -44.68 -51.91
N ARG A 135 5.64 -43.93 -52.11
CA ARG A 135 6.37 -43.90 -53.40
C ARG A 135 6.95 -45.27 -53.76
N ALA A 136 7.57 -45.96 -52.80
CA ALA A 136 8.13 -47.29 -53.01
C ALA A 136 7.03 -48.33 -53.33
N ILE A 137 5.91 -48.28 -52.61
CA ILE A 137 4.72 -49.11 -52.89
C ILE A 137 4.23 -48.84 -54.32
N ASN A 138 4.06 -47.58 -54.72
CA ASN A 138 3.65 -47.23 -56.07
C ASN A 138 4.62 -47.73 -57.14
N GLN A 139 5.93 -47.64 -56.90
CA GLN A 139 6.95 -48.19 -57.81
C GLN A 139 6.86 -49.71 -57.91
N LEU A 140 6.69 -50.41 -56.78
CA LEU A 140 6.56 -51.86 -56.73
C LEU A 140 5.31 -52.33 -57.49
N ILE A 141 4.18 -51.65 -57.30
CA ILE A 141 2.94 -51.93 -58.03
C ILE A 141 3.16 -51.75 -59.54
N ARG A 142 3.79 -50.65 -59.96
CA ARG A 142 4.10 -50.41 -61.39
C ARG A 142 4.98 -51.50 -61.99
N GLN A 143 6.01 -51.94 -61.27
CA GLN A 143 6.89 -53.02 -61.72
C GLN A 143 6.13 -54.34 -61.85
N ARG A 144 5.35 -54.72 -60.84
CA ARG A 144 4.56 -55.98 -60.85
C ARG A 144 3.51 -56.02 -61.96
N LEU A 145 2.83 -54.90 -62.21
CA LEU A 145 1.90 -54.77 -63.32
C LEU A 145 2.62 -54.88 -64.67
N ALA A 146 3.81 -54.30 -64.81
CA ALA A 146 4.62 -54.41 -66.04
C ALA A 146 5.15 -55.84 -66.27
N THR A 147 5.44 -56.60 -65.21
CA THR A 147 5.84 -58.02 -65.30
C THR A 147 4.67 -58.97 -65.55
N GLY A 148 3.43 -58.47 -65.61
CA GLY A 148 2.25 -59.26 -65.96
C GLY A 148 1.67 -60.09 -64.81
N GLU A 149 1.99 -59.78 -63.55
CA GLU A 149 1.29 -60.34 -62.38
C GLU A 149 -0.11 -59.71 -62.27
N ASN A 150 -1.05 -60.20 -63.09
CA ASN A 150 -2.43 -59.70 -63.15
C ASN A 150 -3.24 -59.93 -61.86
N ASP A 151 -2.72 -60.74 -60.93
CA ASP A 151 -3.37 -61.09 -59.66
C ASP A 151 -3.34 -59.94 -58.62
N LEU A 152 -2.45 -58.97 -58.79
CA LEU A 152 -2.30 -57.88 -57.81
C LEU A 152 -3.50 -56.92 -57.82
N ALA A 153 -4.06 -56.62 -58.99
CA ALA A 153 -5.21 -55.71 -59.10
C ALA A 153 -6.48 -56.32 -58.48
N THR A 154 -6.68 -57.63 -58.61
CA THR A 154 -7.78 -58.36 -57.99
C THR A 154 -7.62 -58.45 -56.46
N ALA A 155 -6.41 -58.70 -55.97
CA ALA A 155 -6.12 -58.78 -54.54
C ALA A 155 -6.27 -57.41 -53.82
N VAL A 156 -5.85 -56.31 -54.47
CA VAL A 156 -6.02 -54.96 -53.90
C VAL A 156 -7.50 -54.58 -53.84
N ASN A 157 -8.27 -54.87 -54.89
CA ASN A 157 -9.70 -54.58 -54.91
C ASN A 157 -10.49 -55.41 -53.88
N SER A 158 -10.11 -56.66 -53.63
CA SER A 158 -10.74 -57.48 -52.59
C SER A 158 -10.38 -57.01 -51.19
N ALA A 159 -9.12 -56.65 -50.94
CA ALA A 159 -8.68 -56.11 -49.65
C ALA A 159 -9.33 -54.75 -49.33
N MET A 160 -9.45 -53.86 -50.33
CA MET A 160 -10.14 -52.58 -50.15
C MET A 160 -11.62 -52.77 -49.82
N LYS A 161 -12.29 -53.74 -50.47
CA LYS A 161 -13.69 -54.06 -50.19
C LYS A 161 -13.90 -54.66 -48.80
N ALA A 162 -12.94 -55.46 -48.31
CA ALA A 162 -12.99 -56.03 -46.96
C ALA A 162 -12.79 -54.97 -45.86
N GLY A 163 -11.83 -54.06 -46.03
CA GLY A 163 -11.61 -52.97 -45.05
C GLY A 163 -12.77 -51.97 -44.96
N LEU A 164 -13.56 -51.81 -46.03
CA LEU A 164 -14.80 -51.02 -46.03
C LEU A 164 -15.97 -51.73 -45.32
N GLN A 165 -15.89 -53.04 -45.08
CA GLN A 165 -16.95 -53.81 -44.41
C GLN A 165 -16.73 -53.96 -42.89
N GLU A 166 -15.54 -53.67 -42.37
CA GLU A 166 -15.24 -53.74 -40.93
C GLU A 166 -15.54 -52.44 -40.16
N GLU A 167 -15.98 -51.38 -40.85
CA GLU A 167 -16.26 -50.05 -40.27
C GLU A 167 -17.77 -49.73 -40.17
N ASP A 168 -18.66 -50.69 -40.44
CA ASP A 168 -20.12 -50.63 -40.18
C ASP A 168 -20.52 -51.56 -39.01
#